data_AF-A0A6J0DTE8-F1
#
_entry.id   AF-A0A6J0DTE8-F1
#
_cell.length_a   1.000
_cell.length_b   1.000
_cell.length_c   1.000
_cell.angle_alpha   90.00
_cell.angle_beta   90.00
_cell.angle_gamma   90.00
#
_symmetry.space_group_name_H-M   'P 1'
#
loop_
_entity.id
_entity.type
_entity.pdbx_description
1 polymer ?
#
loop_
_entity_poly.entity_id
_entity_poly.type
_entity_poly.pdbx_seq_one_letter_code
_entity_poly.pdbx_strand_id
1 'polypeptide(L)'
;MWGCRARDLLCLWEVRLAGFLGRRLLSSNAASGKSNARQCWNCGGSAAGVESGDGFFCEHCRALQPPDPTRDYFSLMNCHRSFRVDVLKLQHRYQQLQRLVHPDFFSQKSQTEKLFSEKHSTLVNDAYKTLQAPLSRGLYLVS
;
A
#
# COMPACT_ATOMS: atom_id res chain seq x y z
N MET A 1 12.72 28.86 -34.23
CA MET A 1 13.14 28.37 -35.56
C MET A 1 14.56 27.84 -35.47
N TRP A 2 14.73 26.61 -34.99
CA TRP A 2 15.99 25.86 -35.10
C TRP A 2 15.62 24.53 -35.72
N GLY A 3 16.14 24.30 -36.92
CA GLY A 3 15.72 23.25 -37.82
C GLY A 3 16.59 22.00 -37.77
N CYS A 4 16.00 20.96 -38.36
CA CYS A 4 16.60 20.04 -39.32
C CYS A 4 17.57 18.93 -38.86
N ARG A 5 17.06 17.69 -39.04
CA ARG A 5 17.62 16.45 -39.63
C ARG A 5 17.55 15.27 -38.65
N ALA A 6 16.61 14.34 -38.82
CA ALA A 6 16.59 13.22 -39.79
C ALA A 6 17.70 12.18 -39.54
N ARG A 7 17.32 10.99 -39.04
CA ARG A 7 17.38 9.71 -39.78
C ARG A 7 17.03 8.52 -38.87
N ASP A 8 16.13 7.71 -39.40
CA ASP A 8 15.87 6.32 -39.04
C ASP A 8 17.14 5.50 -38.87
N LEU A 9 17.09 4.52 -37.97
CA LEU A 9 17.69 3.21 -38.19
C LEU A 9 16.93 2.17 -37.36
N LEU A 10 16.21 1.30 -38.07
CA LEU A 10 15.63 0.06 -37.60
C LEU A 10 16.71 -0.79 -36.91
N CYS A 11 16.41 -1.33 -35.74
CA CYS A 11 17.12 -2.47 -35.19
C CYS A 11 16.24 -3.71 -35.40
N LEU A 12 16.41 -4.33 -36.56
CA LEU A 12 15.92 -5.66 -36.87
C LEU A 12 16.74 -6.66 -36.06
N TRP A 13 16.14 -7.24 -35.02
CA TRP A 13 16.66 -8.43 -34.36
C TRP A 13 16.04 -9.65 -35.05
N GLU A 14 16.84 -10.37 -35.81
CA GLU A 14 16.56 -11.74 -36.23
C GLU A 14 17.91 -12.46 -36.28
N VAL A 15 17.96 -13.67 -35.71
CA VAL A 15 18.68 -14.86 -36.23
C VAL A 15 18.78 -15.96 -35.15
N ARG A 16 18.05 -17.06 -35.46
CA ARG A 16 18.35 -18.51 -35.30
C ARG A 16 18.04 -19.27 -34.00
N LEU A 17 16.92 -20.00 -34.08
CA LEU A 17 16.79 -21.48 -34.14
C LEU A 17 17.77 -22.37 -33.35
N ALA A 18 17.23 -23.13 -32.40
CA ALA A 18 17.53 -24.56 -32.22
C ALA A 18 16.35 -25.26 -31.53
N GLY A 19 15.81 -26.31 -32.17
CA GLY A 19 14.81 -27.19 -31.60
C GLY A 19 15.44 -28.31 -30.77
N PHE A 20 14.80 -28.67 -29.66
CA PHE A 20 15.00 -29.94 -28.97
C PHE A 20 13.66 -30.50 -28.51
N LEU A 21 13.33 -31.69 -28.99
CA LEU A 21 12.25 -32.55 -28.52
C LEU A 21 12.64 -33.14 -27.16
N GLY A 22 11.76 -33.04 -26.15
CA GLY A 22 12.06 -33.67 -24.86
C GLY A 22 11.03 -33.51 -23.75
N ARG A 23 9.97 -34.34 -23.81
CA ARG A 23 9.20 -34.92 -22.68
C ARG A 23 8.34 -33.99 -21.80
N ARG A 24 7.05 -34.36 -21.73
CA ARG A 24 6.02 -33.84 -20.83
C ARG A 24 6.19 -34.36 -19.40
N LEU A 25 5.82 -33.45 -18.49
CA LEU A 25 5.12 -33.62 -17.20
C LEU A 25 5.86 -34.33 -16.07
N LEU A 26 6.20 -33.55 -15.05
CA LEU A 26 5.59 -33.70 -13.73
C LEU A 26 5.30 -32.33 -13.14
N SER A 27 4.03 -31.98 -13.23
CA SER A 27 3.40 -30.88 -12.49
C SER A 27 3.51 -31.19 -11.00
N SER A 28 4.33 -30.43 -10.29
CA SER A 28 4.39 -30.48 -8.83
C SER A 28 3.47 -29.40 -8.30
N ASN A 29 2.19 -29.72 -8.16
CA ASN A 29 1.27 -28.93 -7.35
C ASN A 29 1.64 -29.15 -5.88
N ALA A 30 2.64 -28.41 -5.40
CA ALA A 30 2.78 -28.16 -3.98
C ALA A 30 1.56 -27.33 -3.58
N ALA A 31 0.57 -27.99 -2.97
CA ALA A 31 -0.53 -27.35 -2.28
C ALA A 31 0.03 -26.62 -1.05
N SER A 32 0.69 -25.49 -1.28
CA SER A 32 0.96 -24.51 -0.25
C SER A 32 -0.40 -23.95 0.14
N GLY A 33 -0.86 -24.29 1.35
CA GLY A 33 -2.03 -23.66 1.95
C GLY A 33 -1.91 -22.16 1.73
N LYS A 34 -2.80 -21.60 0.90
CA LYS A 34 -2.77 -20.19 0.55
C LYS A 34 -3.15 -19.41 1.80
N SER A 35 -2.15 -19.04 2.60
CA SER A 35 -2.23 -17.81 3.37
C SER A 35 -2.65 -16.73 2.37
N ASN A 36 -3.80 -16.11 2.60
CA ASN A 36 -4.42 -15.14 1.71
C ASN A 36 -3.60 -13.84 1.72
N ALA A 37 -2.36 -13.93 1.23
CA ALA A 37 -1.42 -12.83 1.19
C ALA A 37 -2.01 -11.80 0.25
N ARG A 38 -2.39 -10.65 0.81
CA ARG A 38 -2.92 -9.52 0.05
C ARG A 38 -1.91 -9.23 -1.06
N GLN A 39 -2.32 -9.19 -2.31
CA GLN A 39 -1.42 -8.88 -3.42
C GLN A 39 -1.45 -7.38 -3.67
N CYS A 40 -0.31 -6.81 -4.05
CA CYS A 40 -0.26 -5.41 -4.44
C CYS A 40 -1.14 -5.20 -5.69
N TRP A 41 -2.06 -4.24 -5.62
CA TRP A 41 -2.98 -3.94 -6.73
C TRP A 41 -2.29 -3.48 -8.02
N ASN A 42 -1.09 -2.88 -7.91
CA ASN A 42 -0.34 -2.37 -9.06
C ASN A 42 0.60 -3.41 -9.69
N CYS A 43 1.49 -4.04 -8.90
CA CYS A 43 2.52 -4.95 -9.42
C CYS A 43 2.28 -6.44 -9.15
N GLY A 44 1.22 -6.82 -8.42
CA GLY A 44 0.92 -8.23 -8.08
C GLY A 44 1.87 -8.89 -7.07
N GLY A 45 2.86 -8.15 -6.53
CA GLY A 45 3.78 -8.65 -5.52
C GLY A 45 3.05 -9.08 -4.25
N SER A 46 3.54 -10.12 -3.57
CA SER A 46 2.98 -10.59 -2.31
C SER A 46 3.16 -9.50 -1.24
N ALA A 47 2.10 -9.09 -0.52
CA ALA A 47 2.21 -8.14 0.59
C ALA A 47 2.87 -8.76 1.85
N ALA A 48 3.78 -9.72 1.66
CA ALA A 48 4.55 -10.35 2.72
C ALA A 48 5.57 -9.38 3.40
N GLY A 49 5.69 -8.15 2.91
CA GLY A 49 6.48 -7.07 3.52
C GLY A 49 5.72 -6.17 4.50
N VAL A 50 4.43 -6.42 4.79
CA VAL A 50 3.62 -5.59 5.71
C VAL A 50 3.92 -5.90 7.21
N GLU A 51 5.01 -6.60 7.51
CA GLU A 51 5.35 -7.05 8.87
C GLU A 51 6.39 -6.15 9.57
N SER A 52 6.81 -5.02 8.99
CA SER A 52 7.86 -4.17 9.61
C SER A 52 7.70 -2.65 9.43
N GLY A 53 6.47 -2.17 9.19
CA GLY A 53 6.17 -0.74 9.14
C GLY A 53 4.68 -0.47 9.03
N ASP A 54 4.31 0.77 8.70
CA ASP A 54 2.91 1.16 8.61
C ASP A 54 2.12 0.56 7.45
N GLY A 55 2.80 -0.13 6.53
CA GLY A 55 2.15 -0.93 5.47
C GLY A 55 1.39 -0.12 4.42
N PHE A 56 1.60 1.20 4.34
CA PHE A 56 0.88 2.06 3.38
C PHE A 56 1.35 1.87 1.94
N PHE A 57 2.63 1.61 1.71
CA PHE A 57 3.21 1.58 0.36
C PHE A 57 3.74 0.18 0.02
N CYS A 58 3.63 -0.21 -1.25
CA CYS A 58 4.25 -1.43 -1.72
C CYS A 58 5.78 -1.29 -1.75
N GLU A 59 6.50 -2.28 -1.24
CA GLU A 59 7.98 -2.27 -1.24
C GLU A 59 8.56 -2.37 -2.66
N HIS A 60 7.87 -3.03 -3.59
CA HIS A 60 8.35 -3.25 -4.96
C HIS A 60 8.11 -2.06 -5.90
N CYS A 61 6.89 -1.51 -5.89
CA CYS A 61 6.51 -0.46 -6.85
C CYS A 61 6.19 0.90 -6.18
N ARG A 62 6.23 0.98 -4.84
CA ARG A 62 5.88 2.17 -4.05
C ARG A 62 4.48 2.73 -4.26
N ALA A 63 3.58 1.98 -4.89
CA ALA A 63 2.18 2.36 -5.00
C ALA A 63 1.51 2.36 -3.63
N LEU A 64 0.68 3.37 -3.37
CA LEU A 64 -0.15 3.43 -2.16
C LEU A 64 -1.14 2.26 -2.15
N GLN A 65 -1.11 1.43 -1.12
CA GLN A 65 -1.96 0.25 -0.96
C GLN A 65 -3.31 0.62 -0.35
N PRO A 66 -4.37 -0.18 -0.57
CA PRO A 66 -5.66 0.02 0.08
C PRO A 66 -5.53 -0.08 1.62
N PRO A 67 -6.35 0.66 2.38
CA PRO A 67 -6.38 0.54 3.84
C PRO A 67 -6.81 -0.85 4.29
N ASP A 68 -6.23 -1.30 5.40
CA ASP A 68 -6.61 -2.55 6.02
C ASP A 68 -7.90 -2.37 6.85
N PRO A 69 -9.03 -3.02 6.49
CA PRO A 69 -10.26 -2.92 7.28
C PRO A 69 -10.16 -3.62 8.64
N THR A 70 -9.20 -4.53 8.84
CA THR A 70 -9.03 -5.25 10.12
C THR A 70 -8.11 -4.50 11.10
N ARG A 71 -7.48 -3.40 10.68
CA ARG A 71 -6.55 -2.65 11.52
C ARG A 71 -7.31 -1.74 12.50
N ASP A 72 -7.09 -1.98 13.78
CA ASP A 72 -7.66 -1.19 14.88
C ASP A 72 -7.04 0.22 14.96
N TYR A 73 -7.79 1.20 15.48
CA TYR A 73 -7.37 2.60 15.58
C TYR A 73 -6.14 2.79 16.47
N PHE A 74 -6.01 2.02 17.55
CA PHE A 74 -4.81 2.07 18.40
C PHE A 74 -3.57 1.59 17.65
N SER A 75 -3.73 0.55 16.83
CA SER A 75 -2.66 0.02 15.97
C SER A 75 -2.28 0.96 14.82
N LEU A 76 -3.26 1.70 14.27
CA LEU A 76 -2.98 2.75 13.29
C LEU A 76 -2.22 3.92 13.92
N MET A 77 -2.68 4.37 15.09
CA MET A 77 -2.12 5.49 15.85
C MET A 77 -0.89 5.10 16.68
N ASN A 78 -0.36 3.89 16.48
CA ASN A 78 0.85 3.38 17.12
C ASN A 78 0.86 3.60 18.64
N CYS A 79 -0.26 3.27 19.29
CA CYS A 79 -0.42 3.38 20.73
C CYS A 79 -1.05 2.11 21.31
N HIS A 80 -0.88 1.90 22.61
CA HIS A 80 -1.48 0.74 23.28
C HIS A 80 -3.01 0.89 23.35
N ARG A 81 -3.73 -0.22 23.18
CA ARG A 81 -5.18 -0.30 23.41
C ARG A 81 -5.48 -0.09 24.90
N SER A 82 -5.64 1.17 25.28
CA SER A 82 -5.89 1.62 26.65
C SER A 82 -6.74 2.89 26.65
N PHE A 83 -7.52 3.09 27.71
CA PHE A 83 -8.25 4.34 27.88
C PHE A 83 -7.32 5.53 28.11
N ARG A 84 -6.15 5.31 28.72
CA ARG A 84 -5.13 6.35 28.92
C ARG A 84 -4.28 6.47 27.66
N VAL A 85 -4.50 7.52 26.88
CA VAL A 85 -3.74 7.84 25.66
C VAL A 85 -3.06 9.19 25.83
N ASP A 86 -1.78 9.26 25.46
CA ASP A 86 -1.01 10.49 25.37
C ASP A 86 -1.43 11.26 24.11
N VAL A 87 -2.15 12.36 24.30
CA VAL A 87 -2.72 13.17 23.21
C VAL A 87 -1.63 13.86 22.39
N LEU A 88 -0.47 14.17 22.99
CA LEU A 88 0.64 14.80 22.25
C LEU A 88 1.28 13.81 21.29
N LYS A 89 1.51 12.57 21.73
CA LYS A 89 1.98 11.48 20.86
C LYS A 89 0.96 11.16 19.77
N LEU A 90 -0.33 11.14 20.12
CA LEU A 90 -1.43 10.92 19.18
C LEU A 90 -1.44 11.99 18.07
N GLN A 91 -1.31 13.26 18.43
CA GLN A 91 -1.27 14.37 17.48
C GLN A 91 -0.02 14.33 16.58
N HIS A 92 1.15 14.05 17.16
CA HIS A 92 2.37 13.89 16.39
C HIS A 92 2.23 12.77 15.36
N ARG A 93 1.69 11.62 15.79
CA ARG A 93 1.44 10.48 14.93
C ARG A 93 0.44 10.80 13.82
N TYR A 94 -0.65 11.48 14.15
CA TYR A 94 -1.64 11.95 13.18
C TYR A 94 -0.99 12.79 12.06
N GLN A 95 -0.13 13.74 12.43
CA GLN A 95 0.59 14.57 11.45
C GLN A 95 1.54 13.76 10.57
N GLN A 96 2.26 12.79 11.15
CA GLN A 96 3.12 11.87 10.38
C GLN A 96 2.32 11.11 9.34
N LEU A 97 1.19 10.53 9.73
CA LEU A 97 0.31 9.78 8.84
C LEU A 97 -0.25 10.66 7.72
N GLN A 98 -0.76 11.85 8.06
CA GLN A 98 -1.29 12.77 7.06
C GLN A 98 -0.24 13.19 6.03
N ARG A 99 1.03 13.42 6.43
CA ARG A 99 2.11 13.69 5.46
C ARG A 99 2.36 12.54 4.47
N LEU A 100 1.99 11.31 4.82
CA LEU A 100 2.13 10.15 3.95
C LEU A 100 0.94 9.95 3.02
N VAL A 101 -0.28 10.24 3.50
CA VAL A 101 -1.51 9.82 2.82
C VAL A 101 -2.46 10.95 2.42
N HIS A 102 -2.19 12.21 2.75
CA HIS A 102 -3.12 13.32 2.46
C HIS A 102 -3.31 13.53 0.94
N PRO A 103 -4.56 13.74 0.47
CA PRO A 103 -4.90 13.83 -0.97
C PRO A 103 -4.14 14.89 -1.75
N ASP A 104 -3.71 15.98 -1.10
CA ASP A 104 -2.92 17.04 -1.73
C ASP A 104 -1.65 16.49 -2.41
N PHE A 105 -1.00 15.49 -1.80
CA PHE A 105 0.21 14.86 -2.34
C PHE A 105 -0.07 13.88 -3.49
N PHE A 106 -1.33 13.51 -3.70
CA PHE A 106 -1.77 12.55 -4.71
C PHE A 106 -2.56 13.22 -5.86
N SER A 107 -2.69 14.55 -5.86
CA SER A 107 -3.41 15.33 -6.88
C SER A 107 -2.95 15.06 -8.33
N GLN A 108 -1.68 14.74 -8.54
CA GLN A 108 -1.10 14.39 -9.85
C GLN A 108 -0.89 12.87 -10.07
N LYS A 109 -1.34 12.03 -9.14
CA LYS A 109 -1.19 10.57 -9.19
C LYS A 109 -2.34 9.90 -9.93
N SER A 110 -2.24 8.57 -10.08
CA SER A 110 -3.30 7.75 -10.68
C SER A 110 -4.62 7.88 -9.91
N GLN A 111 -5.75 7.68 -10.61
CA GLN A 111 -7.06 7.74 -9.97
C GLN A 111 -7.20 6.75 -8.81
N THR A 112 -6.62 5.57 -8.95
CA THR A 112 -6.60 4.54 -7.90
C THR A 112 -5.87 5.01 -6.64
N GLU A 113 -4.70 5.63 -6.78
CA GLU A 113 -3.96 6.17 -5.63
C GLU A 113 -4.66 7.37 -4.99
N LYS A 114 -5.31 8.23 -5.77
CA LYS A 114 -6.16 9.31 -5.24
C LYS A 114 -7.27 8.76 -4.33
N LEU A 115 -7.98 7.73 -4.80
CA LEU A 115 -9.03 7.08 -4.03
C LEU A 115 -8.49 6.43 -2.74
N PHE A 116 -7.32 5.78 -2.79
CA PHE A 116 -6.72 5.20 -1.58
C PHE A 116 -6.21 6.26 -0.62
N SER A 117 -5.65 7.36 -1.13
CA SER A 117 -5.22 8.50 -0.32
C SER A 117 -6.39 9.13 0.43
N GLU A 118 -7.52 9.35 -0.25
CA GLU A 118 -8.74 9.84 0.37
C GLU A 118 -9.24 8.88 1.46
N LYS A 119 -9.32 7.57 1.17
CA LYS A 119 -9.75 6.57 2.15
C LYS A 119 -8.84 6.51 3.38
N HIS A 120 -7.52 6.55 3.18
CA HIS A 120 -6.56 6.57 4.29
C HIS A 120 -6.67 7.85 5.11
N SER A 121 -6.79 9.02 4.47
CA SER A 121 -6.94 10.29 5.18
C SER A 121 -8.19 10.31 6.06
N THR A 122 -9.32 9.81 5.54
CA THR A 122 -10.56 9.67 6.31
C THR A 122 -10.38 8.73 7.50
N LEU A 123 -9.80 7.55 7.29
CA LEU A 123 -9.55 6.57 8.36
C LEU A 123 -8.62 7.15 9.46
N VAL A 124 -7.56 7.86 9.07
CA VAL A 124 -6.64 8.53 9.99
C VAL A 124 -7.35 9.65 10.77
N ASN A 125 -8.22 10.43 10.11
CA ASN A 125 -9.02 11.46 10.78
C ASN A 125 -9.99 10.86 11.79
N ASP A 126 -10.67 9.77 11.44
CA ASP A 126 -11.64 9.10 12.29
C ASP A 126 -10.97 8.48 13.51
N ALA A 127 -9.85 7.78 13.30
CA ALA A 127 -9.04 7.24 14.39
C ALA A 127 -8.55 8.35 15.34
N TYR A 128 -8.10 9.49 14.80
CA TYR A 128 -7.60 10.59 15.60
C TYR A 128 -8.72 11.20 16.45
N LYS A 129 -9.85 11.56 15.83
CA LYS A 129 -11.00 12.13 16.53
C LYS A 129 -11.54 11.17 17.60
N THR A 130 -11.67 9.89 17.26
CA THR A 130 -12.19 8.86 18.16
C THR A 130 -11.28 8.70 19.37
N LEU A 131 -9.97 8.59 19.16
CA LEU A 131 -9.01 8.40 20.25
C LEU A 131 -8.70 9.71 20.97
N GLN A 132 -8.93 10.89 20.41
CA GLN A 132 -8.64 12.16 21.07
C GLN A 132 -9.65 12.45 22.20
N ALA A 133 -10.95 12.29 21.94
CA ALA A 133 -11.98 12.59 22.92
C ALA A 133 -12.22 11.41 23.89
N PRO A 134 -12.26 11.64 25.23
CA PRO A 134 -12.40 10.56 26.20
C PRO A 134 -13.66 9.71 26.02
N LEU A 135 -14.79 10.34 25.68
CA LEU A 135 -16.07 9.63 25.52
C LEU A 135 -16.05 8.67 24.33
N SER A 136 -15.67 9.15 23.15
CA SER A 136 -15.57 8.32 21.94
C SER A 136 -14.52 7.22 22.09
N ARG A 137 -13.41 7.52 22.77
CA ARG A 137 -12.37 6.52 23.07
C ARG A 137 -12.90 5.40 23.95
N GLY A 138 -13.67 5.74 24.99
CA GLY A 138 -14.30 4.76 25.87
C GLY A 138 -15.25 3.84 25.12
N LEU A 139 -16.12 4.42 24.28
CA LEU A 139 -17.06 3.66 23.45
C LEU A 139 -16.34 2.73 22.45
N TYR A 140 -15.27 3.21 21.81
CA TYR A 140 -14.47 2.40 20.89
C TYR A 140 -13.72 1.25 21.58
N LEU A 141 -13.34 1.41 22.85
CA LEU A 141 -12.59 0.38 23.56
C LEU A 141 -13.45 -0.86 23.88
N VAL A 142 -14.76 -0.64 24.08
CA VAL A 142 -15.75 -1.67 24.43
C VAL A 142 -16.52 -2.23 23.23
N SER A 143 -16.38 -1.63 22.04
CA SER A 143 -16.88 -2.20 20.78
C SER A 143 -15.99 -3.34 20.29
#